data_AF-A0A820MAA4-F1
#
_entry.id   AF-A0A820MAA4-F1
#
_cell.length_a   1.000
_cell.length_b   1.000
_cell.length_c   1.000
_cell.angle_alpha   90.00
_cell.angle_beta   90.00
_cell.angle_gamma   90.00
#
_symmetry.space_group_name_H-M   'P 1'
#
loop_
_entity.id
_entity.type
_entity.pdbx_description
1 polymer ?
#
loop_
_entity_poly.entity_id
_entity_poly.type
_entity_poly.pdbx_seq_one_letter_code
_entity_poly.pdbx_strand_id
1 'polypeptide(L)' 'LVYARSQELVIITHFSNEEKKDYEINNFPQNGKWIDWLSNEEYQIDNNTLKANLKPFDGKILVLQK' A
#
# COMPACT_ATOMS: atom_id res chain seq x y z
N LEU A 1 -4.30 11.01 1.85
CA LEU A 1 -3.32 9.90 1.80
C LEU A 1 -1.93 10.53 1.87
N VAL A 2 -1.09 10.11 2.80
CA VAL A 2 0.34 10.51 2.80
C VAL A 2 1.16 9.24 2.65
N TYR A 3 2.12 9.25 1.72
CA TYR A 3 3.07 8.16 1.59
C TYR A 3 4.51 8.65 1.47
N ALA A 4 5.42 7.95 2.15
CA ALA A 4 6.86 8.00 1.90
C ALA A 4 7.22 6.74 1.12
N ARG A 5 8.02 6.89 0.04
CA ARG A 5 8.36 5.77 -0.85
C ARG A 5 9.85 5.71 -1.17
N SER A 6 10.36 4.49 -1.21
CA SER A 6 11.62 4.08 -1.86
C SER A 6 11.30 2.96 -2.87
N GLN A 7 12.32 2.33 -3.46
CA GLN A 7 12.13 1.20 -4.38
C GLN A 7 11.57 -0.06 -3.68
N GLU A 8 11.80 -0.22 -2.38
CA GLU A 8 11.53 -1.46 -1.65
C GLU A 8 10.63 -1.25 -0.42
N LEU A 9 10.26 -0.01 -0.12
CA LEU A 9 9.45 0.37 1.04
C LEU A 9 8.44 1.45 0.67
N VAL A 10 7.16 1.24 0.99
CA VAL A 10 6.10 2.25 0.88
C VAL A 10 5.30 2.29 2.18
N ILE A 11 5.21 3.48 2.78
CA ILE A 11 4.36 3.72 3.95
C ILE A 11 3.09 4.40 3.45
N ILE A 12 1.91 3.87 3.78
CA ILE A 12 0.62 4.47 3.42
C ILE A 12 -0.09 4.86 4.71
N THR A 13 -0.62 6.08 4.76
CA THR A 13 -1.45 6.54 5.88
C THR A 13 -2.78 7.11 5.38
N HIS A 14 -3.85 6.75 6.09
CA HIS A 14 -5.22 7.15 5.81
C HIS A 14 -5.87 7.82 7.03
N PHE A 15 -5.67 9.13 7.17
CA PHE A 15 -6.23 9.93 8.26
C PHE A 15 -7.63 10.49 7.95
N SER A 16 -8.58 9.59 7.65
CA SER A 16 -9.98 9.95 7.43
C SER A 16 -10.89 9.00 8.21
N ASN A 17 -12.12 9.45 8.49
CA ASN A 17 -13.21 8.63 9.03
C ASN A 17 -13.87 7.75 7.97
N GLU A 18 -13.59 7.98 6.68
CA GLU A 18 -14.14 7.20 5.59
C GLU A 18 -13.43 5.85 5.44
N GLU A 19 -14.13 4.84 4.95
CA GLU A 19 -13.50 3.64 4.41
C GLU A 19 -13.29 3.84 2.90
N LYS A 20 -12.12 3.46 2.37
CA LYS A 20 -11.86 3.43 0.93
C LYS A 20 -11.63 1.99 0.50
N LYS A 21 -12.65 1.40 -0.11
CA LYS A 21 -12.56 0.06 -0.69
C LYS A 21 -11.92 0.14 -2.06
N ASP A 22 -11.10 -0.85 -2.38
CA ASP A 22 -10.54 -1.01 -3.73
C ASP A 22 -9.80 0.25 -4.23
N TYR A 23 -9.19 1.01 -3.31
CA TYR A 23 -8.54 2.27 -3.64
C TYR A 23 -7.26 2.03 -4.43
N GLU A 24 -7.13 2.72 -5.56
CA GLU A 24 -5.98 2.61 -6.45
C GLU A 24 -4.92 3.65 -6.10
N ILE A 25 -3.73 3.16 -5.74
CA ILE A 25 -2.52 3.95 -5.58
C ILE A 25 -1.66 3.70 -6.81
N ASN A 26 -1.77 4.63 -7.76
CA ASN A 26 -1.03 4.60 -9.01
C ASN A 26 0.44 5.04 -8.83
N ASN A 27 1.29 4.74 -9.81
CA ASN A 27 2.73 5.03 -9.81
C ASN A 27 3.47 4.41 -8.62
N PHE A 28 3.10 3.18 -8.26
CA PHE A 28 3.76 2.37 -7.26
C PHE A 28 5.20 2.03 -7.69
N PRO A 29 6.19 2.01 -6.78
CA PRO A 29 7.60 2.01 -7.16
C PRO A 29 8.05 0.82 -8.00
N GLN A 30 7.57 -0.38 -7.68
CA GLN A 30 7.94 -1.63 -8.36
C GLN A 30 6.73 -2.57 -8.44
N ASN A 31 6.64 -3.29 -9.55
CA ASN A 31 5.74 -4.44 -9.68
C ASN A 31 6.28 -5.63 -8.89
N GLY A 32 5.42 -6.60 -8.60
CA GLY A 32 5.79 -7.82 -7.89
C GLY A 32 5.07 -7.96 -6.56
N LYS A 33 5.59 -8.85 -5.72
CA LYS A 33 4.99 -9.22 -4.44
C LYS A 33 5.47 -8.28 -3.34
N TRP A 34 4.54 -7.70 -2.61
CA TRP A 34 4.78 -6.85 -1.46
C TRP A 34 4.05 -7.43 -0.24
N ILE A 35 4.60 -7.20 0.96
CA ILE A 35 3.97 -7.60 2.22
C ILE A 35 3.76 -6.35 3.06
N ASP A 36 2.56 -6.19 3.61
CA ASP A 36 2.32 -5.24 4.69
C ASP A 36 2.91 -5.80 5.98
N TRP A 37 4.01 -5.20 6.42
CA TRP A 37 4.75 -5.60 7.61
C TRP A 37 3.91 -5.58 8.89
N LEU A 38 2.85 -4.76 8.96
CA LEU A 38 2.02 -4.65 10.16
C LEU A 38 0.99 -5.78 10.26
N SER A 39 0.52 -6.32 9.13
CA SER A 39 -0.61 -7.25 9.07
C SER A 39 -0.24 -8.61 8.45
N ASN A 40 0.93 -8.73 7.85
CA ASN A 40 1.35 -9.82 6.97
C ASN A 40 0.43 -10.03 5.75
N GLU A 41 -0.39 -9.03 5.41
CA GLU A 41 -1.21 -9.07 4.19
C GLU A 41 -0.30 -8.95 2.96
N GLU A 42 -0.54 -9.82 1.97
CA GLU A 42 0.24 -9.85 0.73
C GLU A 42 -0.46 -9.07 -0.37
N TYR A 43 0.32 -8.31 -1.14
CA TYR A 43 -0.13 -7.54 -2.27
C TYR A 43 0.65 -7.92 -3.51
N GLN A 44 -0.06 -8.24 -4.59
CA GLN A 44 0.53 -8.31 -5.92
C GLN A 44 0.34 -6.95 -6.60
N ILE A 45 1.45 -6.34 -7.01
CA ILE A 45 1.46 -5.06 -7.72
C ILE A 45 1.74 -5.32 -9.20
N ASP A 46 0.80 -4.91 -10.04
CA ASP A 46 0.92 -4.97 -11.49
C ASP A 46 0.66 -3.58 -12.08
N ASN A 47 1.28 -3.27 -13.22
CA ASN A 47 1.15 -1.97 -13.92
C ASN A 47 1.43 -0.75 -13.02
N ASN A 48 2.31 -0.90 -12.03
CA ASN A 48 2.64 0.13 -11.05
C ASN A 48 1.42 0.67 -10.31
N THR A 49 0.40 -0.17 -10.07
CA THR A 49 -0.78 0.21 -9.30
C THR A 49 -1.02 -0.78 -8.17
N LEU A 50 -1.06 -0.25 -6.96
CA LEU A 50 -1.56 -0.98 -5.80
C LEU A 50 -3.06 -0.77 -5.68
N LYS A 51 -3.81 -1.86 -5.54
CA LYS A 51 -5.21 -1.83 -5.12
C LYS A 51 -5.30 -2.29 -3.67
N ALA A 52 -5.81 -1.43 -2.79
CA ALA A 52 -5.89 -1.73 -1.36
C ALA A 52 -7.18 -1.22 -0.73
N ASN A 53 -7.63 -1.93 0.31
CA ASN A 53 -8.66 -1.43 1.21
C ASN A 53 -8.00 -0.61 2.32
N LEU A 54 -8.51 0.60 2.55
CA LEU A 54 -8.03 1.51 3.59
C LEU A 54 -9.17 1.77 4.58
N LYS A 55 -9.00 1.28 5.82
CA LYS A 55 -9.97 1.51 6.90
C LYS A 55 -9.88 2.95 7.41
N PRO A 56 -10.87 3.43 8.18
CA PRO A 56 -10.73 4.69 8.90
C PRO A 56 -9.49 4.67 9.81
N PHE A 57 -8.68 5.75 9.77
CA PHE A 57 -7.42 5.89 10.51
C PHE A 57 -6.44 4.70 10.37
N ASP A 58 -6.21 4.30 9.12
CA ASP A 58 -5.39 3.13 8.80
C ASP A 58 -3.95 3.49 8.40
N GLY A 59 -3.05 2.53 8.57
CA GLY A 59 -1.64 2.64 8.21
C GLY A 59 -1.10 1.30 7.70
N LYS A 60 -0.35 1.33 6.60
CA LYS A 60 0.30 0.15 6.01
C LYS A 60 1.78 0.41 5.77
N ILE A 61 2.62 -0.61 5.98
CA ILE A 61 4.06 -0.56 5.71
C ILE A 61 4.39 -1.67 4.74
N LEU A 62 4.40 -1.34 3.45
CA LEU A 62 4.63 -2.31 2.38
C LEU A 62 6.12 -2.47 2.13
N VAL A 63 6.59 -3.72 2.18
CA VAL A 63 7.98 -4.11 1.91
C VAL A 63 8.02 -5.07 0.72
N LEU A 64 8.85 -4.76 -0.28
CA LEU A 64 9.03 -5.59 -1.48
C LEU A 64 9.64 -6.94 -1.09
N GLN A 65 9.05 -8.03 -1.58
CA GLN A 65 9.61 -9.37 -1.48
C GLN A 65 10.40 -9.67 -2.76
N LYS A 66 11.69 -10.01 -2.60
CA LYS A 66 12.58 -10.40 -3.70
C LYS A 66 12.49 -11.89 -3.99
#